data_AF-A0A8C9G0J1-F1
#
_entry.id   AF-A0A8C9G0J1-F1
#
_cell.length_a   1.000
_cell.length_b   1.000
_cell.length_c   1.000
_cell.angle_alpha   90.00
_cell.angle_beta   90.00
_cell.angle_gamma   90.00
#
_symmetry.space_group_name_H-M   'P 1'
#
loop_
_entity.id
_entity.type
_entity.pdbx_description
1 polymer ?
#
loop_
_entity_poly.entity_id
_entity_poly.type
_entity_poly.pdbx_seq_one_letter_code
_entity_poly.pdbx_strand_id
1 'polypeptide(L)'
;SDAADQDDIEVEEDQDEQPQNQTIQQPCIVMEDAVATSGVSTLSSTVSHDSQAAQRTLSVQLGRLKLETNRLLEELVQKEREFQVLLHQAIEEKDQEIKNLRLRSQPIDIPGLSVCHRHSTGTGTEDPDLINWLSVQGADEATINKFLAEDYTLMDVLCYVTRDDLKCLRLRGGMLCTLWKAITDFRQKHA
;
A
#
# COMPACT_ATOMS: atom_id res chain seq x y z
N SER A 1 -17.07 -30.78 33.29
CA SER A 1 -17.22 -29.73 32.27
C SER A 1 -15.94 -28.92 32.30
N ASP A 2 -14.83 -29.38 31.74
CA ASP A 2 -14.57 -29.85 30.37
C ASP A 2 -14.82 -28.77 29.30
N ALA A 3 -13.72 -28.15 28.85
CA ALA A 3 -13.28 -28.13 27.45
C ALA A 3 -12.09 -27.16 27.27
N ALA A 4 -10.98 -27.70 26.73
CA ALA A 4 -10.02 -27.16 25.74
C ALA A 4 -9.49 -25.71 25.86
N ASP A 5 -8.25 -25.36 25.51
CA ASP A 5 -7.38 -25.93 24.48
C ASP A 5 -5.92 -25.61 24.82
N GLN A 6 -5.03 -26.52 24.47
CA GLN A 6 -3.61 -26.49 24.75
C GLN A 6 -2.88 -26.49 23.41
N ASP A 7 -2.51 -25.31 22.92
CA ASP A 7 -1.73 -25.17 21.70
C ASP A 7 -0.25 -25.47 22.01
N ASP A 8 0.13 -26.73 21.81
CA ASP A 8 1.51 -27.18 21.60
C ASP A 8 1.93 -26.73 20.20
N ILE A 9 2.87 -25.78 20.12
CA ILE A 9 3.50 -25.37 18.87
C ILE A 9 4.86 -26.06 18.81
N GLU A 10 4.89 -27.22 18.16
CA GLU A 10 6.13 -27.89 17.74
C GLU A 10 6.83 -27.01 16.70
N VAL A 11 8.04 -26.58 17.04
CA VAL A 11 8.97 -25.87 16.14
C VAL A 11 9.70 -26.94 15.35
N GLU A 12 9.35 -27.14 14.08
CA GLU A 12 10.18 -27.93 13.17
C GLU A 12 11.10 -27.01 12.36
N GLU A 13 12.40 -27.29 12.50
CA GLU A 13 13.51 -26.68 11.77
C GLU A 13 13.50 -27.11 10.29
N ASP A 14 13.68 -26.12 9.42
CA ASP A 14 13.85 -26.25 7.98
C ASP A 14 15.20 -26.94 7.67
N GLN A 15 15.17 -28.17 7.14
CA GLN A 15 16.32 -28.85 6.54
C GLN A 15 16.02 -29.17 5.07
N ASP A 16 16.82 -28.53 4.21
CA ASP A 16 16.98 -28.80 2.78
C ASP A 16 17.27 -30.28 2.49
N GLU A 17 16.38 -31.03 1.83
CA GLU A 17 16.76 -32.15 0.95
C GLU A 17 15.72 -32.41 -0.17
N GLN A 18 16.13 -32.05 -1.39
CA GLN A 18 15.91 -32.67 -2.71
C GLN A 18 14.81 -33.75 -2.90
N PRO A 19 13.89 -33.61 -3.88
CA PRO A 19 12.85 -34.61 -4.12
C PRO A 19 13.37 -35.87 -4.83
N GLN A 20 13.30 -36.99 -4.11
CA GLN A 20 13.41 -38.35 -4.65
C GLN A 20 12.17 -38.71 -5.48
N ASN A 21 12.35 -39.01 -6.76
CA ASN A 21 11.31 -39.56 -7.62
C ASN A 21 11.54 -41.08 -7.77
N GLN A 22 10.88 -41.88 -6.95
CA GLN A 22 10.81 -43.32 -7.10
C GLN A 22 9.57 -43.69 -7.91
N THR A 23 9.72 -44.20 -9.13
CA THR A 23 8.76 -45.16 -9.68
C THR A 23 9.43 -46.07 -10.72
N ILE A 24 9.39 -47.37 -10.41
CA ILE A 24 9.50 -48.54 -11.31
C ILE A 24 10.93 -49.04 -11.62
N GLN A 25 11.40 -49.97 -10.79
CA GLN A 25 12.37 -50.99 -11.18
C GLN A 25 11.67 -52.25 -11.69
N GLN A 26 12.18 -52.74 -12.82
CA GLN A 26 12.14 -54.09 -13.41
C GLN A 26 10.90 -54.54 -14.23
N PRO A 27 11.16 -55.16 -15.40
CA PRO A 27 11.52 -56.57 -15.44
C PRO A 27 12.84 -56.87 -16.18
N CYS A 28 13.72 -57.62 -15.52
CA CYS A 28 14.88 -58.26 -16.14
C CYS A 28 14.38 -59.58 -16.73
N ILE A 29 14.18 -59.60 -18.05
CA ILE A 29 13.95 -60.85 -18.76
C ILE A 29 15.33 -61.50 -18.92
N VAL A 30 15.66 -62.42 -18.02
CA VAL A 30 16.70 -63.42 -18.26
C VAL A 30 16.05 -64.52 -19.09
N MET A 31 16.22 -64.45 -20.41
CA MET A 31 15.99 -65.61 -21.26
C MET A 31 17.24 -66.49 -21.20
N GLU A 32 17.06 -67.63 -20.54
CA GLU A 32 17.99 -68.75 -20.54
C GLU A 32 18.26 -69.23 -21.96
N ASP A 33 19.51 -69.63 -22.16
CA ASP A 33 20.08 -70.23 -23.35
C ASP A 33 19.23 -71.41 -23.88
N ALA A 34 18.66 -71.26 -25.07
CA ALA A 34 18.12 -72.35 -25.86
C ALA A 34 18.37 -72.13 -27.35
N VAL A 35 19.24 -73.00 -27.86
CA VAL A 35 19.78 -73.13 -29.22
C VAL A 35 18.75 -73.05 -30.37
N ALA A 36 19.18 -72.34 -31.42
CA ALA A 36 18.90 -72.47 -32.87
C ALA A 36 17.48 -72.71 -33.39
N THR A 37 17.08 -71.84 -34.33
CA THR A 37 16.74 -72.11 -35.76
C THR A 37 15.69 -71.11 -36.24
N SER A 38 15.69 -70.82 -37.55
CA SER A 38 14.73 -69.96 -38.25
C SER A 38 14.93 -68.45 -38.01
N GLY A 39 15.00 -67.57 -39.00
CA GLY A 39 14.76 -67.67 -40.42
C GLY A 39 15.08 -66.29 -41.00
N VAL A 40 15.43 -66.25 -42.28
CA VAL A 40 15.71 -65.04 -43.05
C VAL A 40 14.67 -63.95 -42.77
N SER A 41 15.08 -62.84 -42.14
CA SER A 41 14.25 -61.64 -41.97
C SER A 41 14.67 -60.58 -42.99
N THR A 42 14.45 -60.87 -44.26
CA THR A 42 14.10 -59.83 -45.24
C THR A 42 12.58 -59.69 -45.08
N LEU A 43 11.97 -58.61 -44.61
CA LEU A 43 11.83 -57.31 -45.27
C LEU A 43 11.28 -56.18 -44.34
N SER A 44 11.33 -56.29 -43.00
CA SER A 44 10.73 -55.28 -42.08
C SER A 44 11.69 -54.18 -41.60
N SER A 45 12.67 -53.79 -42.42
CA SER A 45 13.74 -52.85 -41.98
C SER A 45 13.43 -51.38 -42.23
N THR A 46 12.40 -51.03 -43.02
CA THR A 46 12.13 -49.63 -43.41
C THR A 46 11.14 -48.93 -42.47
N VAL A 47 10.13 -49.63 -41.95
CA VAL A 47 9.11 -49.03 -41.03
C VAL A 47 9.66 -48.76 -39.63
N SER A 48 10.54 -49.62 -39.12
CA SER A 48 11.18 -49.46 -37.81
C SER A 48 12.14 -48.28 -37.77
N HIS A 49 12.81 -47.99 -38.88
CA HIS A 49 13.77 -46.89 -38.97
C HIS A 49 13.07 -45.52 -38.99
N ASP A 50 11.91 -45.45 -39.66
CA ASP A 50 11.08 -44.25 -39.73
C ASP A 50 10.42 -43.96 -38.37
N SER A 51 9.94 -45.01 -37.68
CA SER A 51 9.41 -44.90 -36.32
C SER A 51 10.48 -44.42 -35.32
N GLN A 52 11.71 -44.93 -35.41
CA GLN A 52 12.81 -44.45 -34.57
C GLN A 52 13.20 -43.00 -34.89
N ALA A 53 13.20 -42.59 -36.16
CA ALA A 53 13.47 -41.20 -36.55
C ALA A 53 12.40 -40.22 -36.02
N ALA A 54 11.13 -40.62 -36.07
CA ALA A 54 10.03 -39.87 -35.48
C ALA A 54 10.18 -39.76 -33.94
N GLN A 55 10.53 -40.86 -33.26
CA GLN A 55 10.78 -40.86 -31.81
C GLN A 55 11.95 -39.94 -31.42
N ARG A 56 13.06 -39.95 -32.17
CA ARG A 56 14.17 -39.01 -31.95
C ARG A 56 13.74 -37.56 -32.12
N THR A 57 12.94 -37.26 -33.15
CA THR A 57 12.42 -35.92 -33.40
C THR A 57 11.52 -35.42 -32.27
N LEU A 58 10.62 -36.27 -31.78
CA LEU A 58 9.76 -35.96 -30.63
C LEU A 58 10.58 -35.74 -29.36
N SER A 59 11.61 -36.55 -29.13
CA SER A 59 12.52 -36.39 -27.98
C SER A 59 13.23 -35.03 -28.00
N VAL A 60 13.71 -34.59 -29.18
CA VAL A 60 14.33 -33.26 -29.33
C VAL A 60 13.32 -32.14 -29.09
N GLN A 61 12.10 -32.24 -29.62
CA GLN A 61 11.05 -31.23 -29.38
C GLN A 61 10.66 -31.15 -27.90
N LEU A 62 10.52 -32.30 -27.23
CA LEU A 62 10.25 -32.35 -25.80
C LEU A 62 11.38 -31.70 -24.99
N GLY A 63 12.64 -31.94 -25.36
CA GLY A 63 13.79 -31.30 -24.74
C GLY A 63 13.77 -29.78 -24.89
N ARG A 64 13.45 -29.28 -26.09
CA ARG A 64 13.30 -27.84 -26.34
C ARG A 64 12.16 -27.23 -25.52
N LEU A 65 11.02 -27.91 -25.45
CA LEU A 65 9.87 -27.42 -24.69
C LEU A 65 10.16 -27.39 -23.19
N LYS A 66 10.83 -28.43 -22.65
CA LYS A 66 11.28 -28.44 -21.25
C LYS A 66 12.22 -27.28 -20.92
N LEU A 67 13.18 -27.00 -21.80
CA LEU A 67 14.09 -25.87 -21.63
C LEU A 67 13.33 -24.54 -21.63
N GLU A 68 12.39 -24.37 -22.56
CA GLU A 68 11.58 -23.16 -22.63
C GLU A 68 10.65 -23.00 -21.41
N THR A 69 10.03 -24.08 -20.93
CA THR A 69 9.22 -24.06 -19.70
C THR A 69 10.06 -23.66 -18.49
N ASN A 70 11.28 -24.20 -18.34
CA ASN A 70 12.18 -23.80 -17.26
C ASN A 70 12.58 -22.32 -17.38
N ARG A 71 12.94 -21.86 -18.59
CA ARG A 71 13.26 -20.45 -18.85
C ARG A 71 12.11 -19.52 -18.47
N LEU A 72 10.88 -19.87 -18.84
CA LEU A 72 9.69 -19.07 -18.52
C LEU A 72 9.37 -19.10 -17.01
N LEU A 73 9.60 -20.23 -16.33
CA LEU A 73 9.43 -20.33 -14.88
C LEU A 73 10.43 -19.42 -14.16
N GLU A 74 11.70 -19.42 -14.58
CA GLU A 74 12.72 -18.51 -14.06
C GLU A 74 12.35 -17.05 -14.27
N GLU A 75 11.87 -16.68 -15.47
CA GLU A 75 11.38 -15.34 -15.77
C GLU A 75 10.18 -14.95 -14.90
N LEU A 76 9.24 -15.85 -14.68
CA LEU A 76 8.07 -15.60 -13.83
C LEU A 76 8.49 -15.32 -12.39
N VAL A 77 9.36 -16.17 -11.82
CA VAL A 77 9.87 -15.99 -10.45
C VAL A 77 10.70 -14.71 -10.35
N GLN A 78 11.46 -14.37 -11.39
CA GLN A 78 12.20 -13.11 -11.44
C GLN A 78 11.26 -11.90 -11.45
N LYS A 79 10.17 -11.96 -12.22
CA LYS A 79 9.15 -10.91 -12.26
C LYS A 79 8.38 -10.77 -10.95
N GLU A 80 8.10 -11.88 -10.28
CA GLU A 80 7.51 -11.87 -8.94
C GLU A 80 8.41 -11.14 -7.94
N ARG A 81 9.71 -11.44 -7.94
CA ARG A 81 10.69 -10.74 -7.09
C ARG A 81 10.77 -9.24 -7.41
N GLU A 82 10.84 -8.88 -8.69
CA GLU A 82 10.85 -7.47 -9.13
C GLU A 82 9.60 -6.72 -8.64
N PHE A 83 8.42 -7.34 -8.79
CA PHE A 83 7.16 -6.76 -8.34
C PHE A 83 7.11 -6.61 -6.81
N GLN A 84 7.56 -7.63 -6.08
CA GLN A 84 7.64 -7.58 -4.62
C GLN A 84 8.53 -6.42 -4.15
N VAL A 85 9.71 -6.24 -4.76
CA VAL A 85 10.59 -5.10 -4.46
C VAL A 85 9.91 -3.76 -4.71
N LEU A 86 9.23 -3.60 -5.84
CA LEU A 86 8.50 -2.37 -6.16
C LEU A 86 7.36 -2.09 -5.16
N LEU A 87 6.65 -3.13 -4.74
CA LEU A 87 5.58 -3.01 -3.74
C LEU A 87 6.13 -2.54 -2.39
N HIS A 88 7.22 -3.17 -1.91
CA HIS A 88 7.89 -2.74 -0.67
C HIS A 88 8.37 -1.29 -0.76
N GLN A 89 8.95 -0.89 -1.88
CA GLN A 89 9.41 0.48 -2.10
C GLN A 89 8.24 1.49 -2.06
N ALA A 90 7.12 1.15 -2.70
CA ALA A 90 5.94 2.01 -2.73
C ALA A 90 5.29 2.18 -1.34
N ILE A 91 5.30 1.12 -0.53
CA ILE A 91 4.83 1.18 0.87
C ILE A 91 5.74 2.09 1.69
N GLU A 92 7.06 1.90 1.64
CA GLU A 92 8.01 2.72 2.39
C GLU A 92 7.92 4.21 2.01
N GLU A 93 7.73 4.50 0.72
CA GLU A 93 7.53 5.87 0.24
C GLU A 93 6.27 6.50 0.86
N LYS A 94 5.15 5.77 0.90
CA LYS A 94 3.90 6.26 1.53
C LYS A 94 4.04 6.43 3.03
N ASP A 95 4.74 5.52 3.72
CA ASP A 95 5.02 5.66 5.14
C ASP A 95 5.86 6.89 5.45
N GLN A 96 6.85 7.19 4.61
CA GLN A 96 7.66 8.39 4.75
C GLN A 96 6.85 9.67 4.47
N GLU A 97 5.96 9.64 3.48
CA GLU A 97 5.03 10.74 3.20
C GLU A 97 4.10 11.00 4.40
N ILE A 98 3.51 9.95 4.97
CA ILE A 98 2.65 10.05 6.17
C ILE A 98 3.44 10.62 7.34
N LYS A 99 4.68 10.16 7.59
CA LYS A 99 5.55 10.71 8.64
C LYS A 99 5.80 12.20 8.41
N ASN A 100 6.08 12.62 7.18
CA ASN A 100 6.31 14.03 6.86
C ASN A 100 5.05 14.89 7.09
N LEU A 101 3.90 14.42 6.62
CA LEU A 101 2.62 15.10 6.85
C LEU A 101 2.31 15.24 8.33
N ARG A 102 2.54 14.19 9.13
CA ARG A 102 2.38 14.23 10.59
C ARG A 102 3.30 15.24 11.25
N LEU A 103 4.56 15.34 10.83
CA LEU A 103 5.51 16.34 11.33
C LEU A 103 5.04 17.75 10.99
N ARG A 104 4.56 17.98 9.77
CA ARG A 104 4.05 19.27 9.32
C ARG A 104 2.72 19.64 9.98
N SER A 105 1.90 18.65 10.33
CA SER A 105 0.63 18.85 11.04
C SER A 105 0.78 18.82 12.56
N GLN A 106 2.00 18.69 13.10
CA GLN A 106 2.15 18.82 14.55
C GLN A 106 1.71 20.23 14.96
N PRO A 107 0.94 20.36 16.06
CA PRO A 107 0.66 21.65 16.64
C PRO A 107 1.98 22.38 16.86
N ILE A 108 2.03 23.65 16.48
CA ILE A 108 3.15 24.50 16.85
C ILE A 108 3.08 24.64 18.37
N ASP A 109 3.84 23.83 19.11
CA ASP A 109 4.14 24.09 20.51
C ASP A 109 4.98 25.37 20.53
N ILE A 110 4.33 26.52 20.64
CA ILE A 110 4.98 27.81 20.82
C ILE A 110 5.50 27.84 22.26
N PRO A 111 6.82 27.66 22.51
CA PRO A 111 7.36 27.68 23.85
C PRO A 111 7.36 29.14 24.30
N GLY A 112 6.34 29.52 25.06
CA GLY A 112 6.10 30.92 25.46
C GLY A 112 4.63 31.27 25.64
N LEU A 113 3.72 30.52 25.02
CA LEU A 113 2.31 30.52 25.42
C LEU A 113 2.16 29.47 26.53
N SER A 114 2.61 29.85 27.73
CA SER A 114 1.87 29.44 28.92
C SER A 114 0.43 29.75 28.57
N VAL A 115 -0.42 28.73 28.44
CA VAL A 115 -1.87 28.89 28.45
C VAL A 115 -2.12 29.78 29.65
N CYS A 116 -2.36 31.06 29.39
CA CYS A 116 -2.89 31.94 30.38
C CYS A 116 -4.28 31.40 30.61
N HIS A 117 -4.40 30.48 31.57
CA HIS A 117 -5.56 30.41 32.46
C HIS A 117 -5.65 31.77 33.17
N ARG A 118 -6.06 32.78 32.41
CA ARG A 118 -6.30 34.17 32.78
C ARG A 118 -7.19 34.67 31.65
N HIS A 119 -8.52 34.55 31.69
CA HIS A 119 -9.40 34.69 32.83
C HIS A 119 -10.62 33.74 32.66
N SER A 120 -10.73 32.71 33.51
CA SER A 120 -12.07 32.25 33.91
C SER A 120 -12.64 33.29 34.87
N THR A 121 -13.14 34.39 34.31
CA THR A 121 -14.25 35.11 34.91
C THR A 121 -15.47 34.69 34.10
N GLY A 122 -16.34 33.89 34.72
CA GLY A 122 -17.54 33.34 34.11
C GLY A 122 -18.57 34.41 33.74
N THR A 123 -18.28 35.11 32.65
CA THR A 123 -19.20 35.91 31.84
C THR A 123 -18.61 35.87 30.44
N GLY A 124 -19.28 35.22 29.50
CA GLY A 124 -18.87 35.22 28.09
C GLY A 124 -18.77 36.66 27.60
N THR A 125 -17.56 37.20 27.56
CA THR A 125 -17.30 38.50 26.95
C THR A 125 -17.23 38.27 25.46
N GLU A 126 -18.41 38.18 24.86
CA GLU A 126 -18.64 38.45 23.45
C GLU A 126 -17.86 39.71 23.07
N ASP A 127 -16.84 39.58 22.21
CA ASP A 127 -16.12 40.74 21.69
C ASP A 127 -17.07 41.54 20.79
N PRO A 128 -17.59 42.70 21.26
CA PRO A 128 -18.62 43.42 20.52
C PRO A 128 -18.08 43.99 19.21
N ASP A 129 -16.78 44.27 19.14
CA ASP A 129 -16.14 44.80 17.94
C ASP A 129 -16.03 43.69 16.88
N LEU A 130 -15.75 42.45 17.29
CA LEU A 130 -15.78 41.30 16.39
C LEU A 130 -17.19 41.06 15.85
N ILE A 131 -18.21 41.03 16.71
CA ILE A 131 -19.59 40.80 16.32
C ILE A 131 -20.05 41.86 15.32
N ASN A 132 -19.77 43.14 15.62
CA ASN A 132 -20.12 44.25 14.76
C ASN A 132 -19.38 44.15 13.41
N TRP A 133 -18.08 43.89 13.42
CA TRP A 133 -17.30 43.77 12.20
C TRP A 133 -17.80 42.63 11.31
N LEU A 134 -18.05 41.45 11.88
CA LEU A 134 -18.61 40.31 11.15
C LEU A 134 -20.00 40.61 10.59
N SER A 135 -20.84 41.30 11.35
CA SER A 135 -22.17 41.74 10.90
C SER A 135 -22.07 42.69 9.71
N VAL A 136 -21.12 43.64 9.73
CA VAL A 136 -20.84 44.54 8.60
C VAL A 136 -20.36 43.78 7.36
N GLN A 137 -19.63 42.67 7.53
CA GLN A 137 -19.26 41.78 6.42
C GLN A 137 -20.42 40.90 5.93
N GLY A 138 -21.60 40.96 6.56
CA GLY A 138 -22.78 40.18 6.20
C GLY A 138 -22.79 38.76 6.76
N ALA A 139 -22.05 38.49 7.83
CA ALA A 139 -22.11 37.21 8.53
C ALA A 139 -23.46 37.02 9.22
N ASP A 140 -24.03 35.82 9.08
CA ASP A 140 -25.21 35.42 9.84
C ASP A 140 -24.84 35.02 11.28
N GLU A 141 -25.84 34.97 12.15
CA GLU A 141 -25.67 34.64 13.56
C GLU A 141 -24.95 33.28 13.75
N ALA A 142 -25.26 32.29 12.91
CA ALA A 142 -24.59 31.00 12.92
C ALA A 142 -23.09 31.10 12.57
N THR A 143 -22.70 32.00 11.67
CA THR A 143 -21.29 32.27 11.39
C THR A 143 -20.63 32.99 12.55
N ILE A 144 -21.26 34.03 13.09
CA ILE A 144 -20.73 34.80 14.24
C ILE A 144 -20.48 33.86 15.43
N ASN A 145 -21.45 33.01 15.76
CA ASN A 145 -21.34 32.05 16.86
C ASN A 145 -20.18 31.07 16.70
N LYS A 146 -19.77 30.74 15.46
CA LYS A 146 -18.58 29.89 15.24
C LYS A 146 -17.29 30.58 15.62
N PHE A 147 -17.18 31.89 15.42
CA PHE A 147 -16.01 32.64 15.86
C PHE A 147 -15.99 32.77 17.39
N LEU A 148 -17.15 33.06 17.98
CA LEU A 148 -17.29 33.21 19.44
C LEU A 148 -17.06 31.89 20.18
N ALA A 149 -17.50 30.76 19.62
CA ALA A 149 -17.28 29.44 20.21
C ALA A 149 -15.80 29.03 20.27
N GLU A 150 -14.95 29.64 19.44
CA GLU A 150 -13.50 29.43 19.42
C GLU A 150 -12.74 30.59 20.10
N ASP A 151 -13.46 31.44 20.85
CA ASP A 151 -12.91 32.59 21.60
C ASP A 151 -12.07 33.56 20.75
N TYR A 152 -12.36 33.69 19.45
CA TYR A 152 -11.70 34.68 18.60
C TYR A 152 -12.03 36.10 19.04
N THR A 153 -11.02 36.98 19.02
CA THR A 153 -11.21 38.44 19.07
C THR A 153 -11.11 39.06 17.68
N LEU A 154 -11.54 40.32 17.51
CA LEU A 154 -11.38 41.04 16.26
C LEU A 154 -9.90 41.12 15.84
N MET A 155 -9.01 41.33 16.81
CA MET A 155 -7.58 41.40 16.56
C MET A 155 -7.05 40.07 16.03
N ASP A 156 -7.50 38.95 16.58
CA ASP A 156 -7.09 37.62 16.11
C ASP A 156 -7.48 37.39 14.66
N VAL A 157 -8.72 37.73 14.32
CA VAL A 157 -9.25 37.59 12.95
C VAL A 157 -8.49 38.49 11.97
N LEU A 158 -8.25 39.75 12.32
CA LEU A 158 -7.62 40.70 11.41
C LEU A 158 -6.11 40.47 11.25
N CYS A 159 -5.41 40.06 12.30
CA CYS A 159 -3.95 40.00 12.29
C CYS A 159 -3.37 38.60 12.10
N TYR A 160 -3.99 37.56 12.67
CA TYR A 160 -3.37 36.24 12.78
C TYR A 160 -4.08 35.16 11.97
N VAL A 161 -5.42 35.20 11.86
CA VAL A 161 -6.21 34.19 11.16
C VAL A 161 -5.74 33.99 9.72
N THR A 162 -5.58 32.73 9.32
CA THR A 162 -5.21 32.31 7.98
C THR A 162 -6.42 31.83 7.20
N ARG A 163 -6.23 31.59 5.90
CA ARG A 163 -7.29 31.08 5.04
C ARG A 163 -7.73 29.67 5.48
N ASP A 164 -6.83 28.88 6.04
CA ASP A 164 -7.14 27.51 6.48
C ASP A 164 -7.92 27.52 7.80
N ASP A 165 -7.64 28.45 8.71
CA ASP A 165 -8.43 28.61 9.95
C ASP A 165 -9.90 28.93 9.63
N LEU A 166 -10.15 29.79 8.63
CA LEU A 166 -11.52 30.06 8.14
C LEU A 166 -12.20 28.82 7.54
N LYS A 167 -11.44 27.88 6.94
CA LYS A 167 -11.99 26.60 6.47
C LYS A 167 -12.32 25.68 7.65
N CYS A 168 -11.50 25.70 8.71
CA CYS A 168 -11.73 24.93 9.93
C CYS A 168 -13.02 25.36 10.65
N LEU A 169 -13.38 26.65 10.59
CA LEU A 169 -14.70 27.15 11.02
C LEU A 169 -15.87 26.68 10.14
N ARG A 170 -15.61 25.94 9.06
CA ARG A 170 -16.61 25.39 8.12
C ARG A 170 -17.56 26.47 7.59
N LEU A 171 -17.00 27.61 7.22
CA LEU A 171 -17.76 28.71 6.65
C LEU A 171 -18.28 28.35 5.25
N ARG A 172 -19.43 28.91 4.86
CA ARG A 172 -19.91 28.80 3.47
C ARG A 172 -18.89 29.48 2.56
N GLY A 173 -18.62 28.90 1.39
CA GLY A 173 -17.54 29.37 0.51
C GLY A 173 -17.62 30.86 0.16
N GLY A 174 -18.83 31.39 -0.08
CA GLY A 174 -19.03 32.83 -0.31
C GLY A 174 -18.63 33.69 0.89
N MET A 175 -19.02 33.30 2.10
CA MET A 175 -18.65 34.01 3.33
C MET A 175 -17.14 33.94 3.58
N LEU A 176 -16.52 32.78 3.39
CA LEU A 176 -15.08 32.63 3.49
C LEU A 176 -14.36 33.60 2.54
N CYS A 177 -14.81 33.70 1.29
CA CYS A 177 -14.22 34.64 0.32
C CYS A 177 -14.38 36.10 0.76
N THR A 178 -15.56 36.49 1.24
CA THR A 178 -15.83 37.85 1.73
C THR A 178 -14.94 38.20 2.91
N LEU A 179 -14.90 37.36 3.95
CA LEU A 179 -14.06 37.60 5.13
C LEU A 179 -12.58 37.60 4.79
N TRP A 180 -12.12 36.61 4.01
CA TRP A 180 -10.71 36.54 3.62
C TRP A 180 -10.27 37.79 2.85
N LYS A 181 -11.10 38.27 1.92
CA LYS A 181 -10.84 39.52 1.20
C LYS A 181 -10.74 40.71 2.17
N ALA A 182 -11.71 40.86 3.07
CA ALA A 182 -11.73 41.96 4.04
C ALA A 182 -10.49 41.94 4.96
N ILE A 183 -10.06 40.75 5.42
CA ILE A 183 -8.85 40.55 6.22
C ILE A 183 -7.61 40.94 5.42
N THR A 184 -7.48 40.48 4.17
CA THR A 184 -6.32 40.83 3.34
C THR A 184 -6.28 42.32 3.00
N ASP A 185 -7.42 42.94 2.73
CA ASP A 185 -7.51 44.38 2.44
C ASP A 185 -7.12 45.20 3.67
N PHE A 186 -7.53 44.77 4.88
CA PHE A 186 -7.10 45.38 6.14
C PHE A 186 -5.58 45.27 6.30
N ARG A 187 -5.01 44.08 6.15
CA ARG A 187 -3.56 43.86 6.28
C ARG A 187 -2.75 44.68 5.29
N GLN A 188 -3.22 44.83 4.05
CA GLN A 188 -2.54 45.64 3.03
C GLN A 188 -2.56 47.13 3.36
N LYS A 189 -3.61 47.64 4.00
CA LYS A 189 -3.70 49.05 4.41
C LYS A 189 -2.86 49.38 5.64
N HIS A 190 -2.53 48.37 6.44
CA HIS A 190 -1.83 48.48 7.71
C HIS A 190 -0.43 47.85 7.69
N ALA A 191 0.06 47.46 6.50
CA ALA A 191 1.45 47.03 6.24
C ALA A 191 2.30 48.24 5.82
#